data_AF-A0A520C3Z0-F1
#
_entry.id   AF-A0A520C3Z0-F1
#
_cell.length_a   1.000
_cell.length_b   1.000
_cell.length_c   1.000
_cell.angle_alpha   90.00
_cell.angle_beta   90.00
_cell.angle_gamma   90.00
#
_symmetry.space_group_name_H-M   'P 1'
#
loop_
_entity.id
_entity.type
_entity.pdbx_description
1 polymer ?
#
loop_
_entity_poly.entity_id
_entity_poly.type
_entity_poly.pdbx_seq_one_letter_code
_entity_poly.pdbx_strand_id
1 'polypeptide(L)'
;MNSWQDEGLNTYYQFRYEAEKYKANSALGKIPEEVKALPVDQFQAAIYNAVLSIPIKSAIATPAANFASSDEYGMTSYLKTALWIYMLESALGKDKIDLAFKAYFNDWKHKHPTPQDMKTSFEKSLGVNLDKFFELLNKEGSFKQDN
;
A
#
# COMPACT_ATOMS: atom_id res chain seq x y z
N MET A 1 1.84 -4.31 18.15
CA MET A 1 2.33 -4.79 16.85
C MET A 1 1.58 -4.03 15.77
N ASN A 2 2.28 -3.49 14.77
CA ASN A 2 1.66 -2.74 13.68
C ASN A 2 1.28 -3.70 12.55
N SER A 3 0.12 -4.37 12.66
CA SER A 3 -0.28 -5.43 11.73
C SER A 3 -0.29 -4.99 10.27
N TRP A 4 -0.63 -3.73 10.01
CA TRP A 4 -0.63 -3.16 8.66
C TRP A 4 0.75 -3.21 7.98
N GLN A 5 1.86 -3.17 8.71
CA GLN A 5 3.19 -3.25 8.11
C GLN A 5 3.51 -4.62 7.55
N ASP A 6 3.01 -5.69 8.16
CA ASP A 6 3.22 -7.02 7.60
C ASP A 6 2.21 -7.24 6.47
N GLU A 7 0.92 -7.16 6.81
CA GLU A 7 -0.17 -7.49 5.90
C GLU A 7 -0.23 -6.56 4.68
N GLY A 8 -0.06 -5.25 4.87
CA GLY A 8 -0.16 -4.28 3.79
C GLY A 8 1.05 -4.26 2.85
N LEU A 9 2.27 -4.45 3.38
CA LEU A 9 3.47 -4.58 2.53
C LEU A 9 3.38 -5.86 1.68
N ASN A 10 2.94 -6.97 2.29
CA ASN A 10 2.71 -8.23 1.57
C ASN A 10 1.62 -8.07 0.52
N THR A 11 0.50 -7.41 0.85
CA THR A 11 -0.60 -7.15 -0.08
C THR A 11 -0.15 -6.32 -1.29
N TYR A 12 0.67 -5.30 -1.09
CA TYR A 12 1.23 -4.50 -2.19
C TYR A 12 2.04 -5.37 -3.17
N TYR A 13 2.94 -6.21 -2.65
CA TYR A 13 3.73 -7.10 -3.51
C TYR A 13 2.87 -8.21 -4.15
N GLN A 14 1.88 -8.72 -3.44
CA GLN A 14 0.92 -9.69 -3.97
C GLN A 14 0.15 -9.10 -5.15
N PHE A 15 -0.40 -7.89 -5.03
CA PHE A 15 -1.13 -7.24 -6.12
C PHE A 15 -0.26 -7.00 -7.33
N ARG A 16 1.00 -6.59 -7.10
CA ARG A 16 1.98 -6.44 -8.17
C ARG A 16 2.27 -7.75 -8.87
N TYR A 17 2.50 -8.82 -8.11
CA TYR A 17 2.74 -10.15 -8.67
C TYR A 17 1.54 -10.67 -9.49
N GLU A 18 0.33 -10.53 -8.96
CA GLU A 18 -0.90 -10.95 -9.64
C GLU A 18 -1.14 -10.16 -10.94
N ALA A 19 -0.84 -8.86 -10.94
CA ALA A 19 -0.91 -8.02 -12.13
C ALA A 19 0.11 -8.42 -13.20
N GLU A 20 1.36 -8.67 -12.79
CA GLU A 20 2.47 -9.03 -13.69
C GLU A 20 2.30 -10.43 -14.28
N LYS A 21 1.76 -11.39 -13.52
CA LYS A 21 1.66 -12.80 -13.95
C LYS A 21 0.32 -13.21 -14.52
N TYR A 22 -0.77 -12.68 -13.96
CA TYR A 22 -2.09 -13.23 -14.21
C TYR A 22 -3.10 -12.21 -14.72
N LYS A 23 -2.79 -10.91 -14.72
CA LYS A 23 -3.78 -9.85 -14.97
C LYS A 23 -5.03 -10.07 -14.11
N ALA A 24 -4.80 -10.40 -12.85
CA ALA A 24 -5.84 -10.68 -11.87
C ALA A 24 -5.56 -9.88 -10.59
N ASN A 25 -6.53 -9.88 -9.68
CA ASN A 25 -6.34 -9.39 -8.33
C ASN A 25 -7.19 -10.25 -7.39
N SER A 26 -6.61 -10.71 -6.28
CA SER A 26 -7.29 -11.60 -5.33
C SER A 26 -8.26 -10.89 -4.39
N ALA A 27 -8.08 -9.59 -4.15
CA ALA A 27 -8.99 -8.80 -3.33
C ALA A 27 -10.20 -8.30 -4.13
N LEU A 28 -10.08 -8.23 -5.45
CA LEU A 28 -11.16 -7.89 -6.35
C LEU A 28 -11.74 -9.16 -6.98
N GLY A 29 -13.03 -9.10 -7.32
CA GLY A 29 -13.69 -10.20 -8.00
C GLY A 29 -13.27 -10.34 -9.46
N LYS A 30 -14.23 -10.72 -10.31
CA LYS A 30 -13.98 -10.86 -11.75
C LYS A 30 -13.54 -9.52 -12.36
N ILE A 31 -12.35 -9.50 -12.94
CA ILE A 31 -11.85 -8.35 -13.69
C ILE A 31 -12.40 -8.40 -15.13
N PRO A 32 -12.95 -7.28 -15.68
CA PRO A 32 -13.39 -7.20 -17.06
C PRO A 32 -12.26 -7.46 -18.07
N GLU A 33 -12.58 -8.07 -19.22
CA GLU A 33 -11.57 -8.45 -20.21
C GLU A 33 -10.87 -7.23 -20.83
N GLU A 34 -11.59 -6.13 -20.99
CA GLU A 34 -11.05 -4.85 -21.44
C GLU A 34 -9.99 -4.29 -20.48
N VAL A 35 -10.13 -4.52 -19.18
CA VAL A 35 -9.13 -4.11 -18.18
C VAL A 35 -7.94 -5.06 -18.21
N LYS A 36 -8.16 -6.37 -18.38
CA LYS A 36 -7.07 -7.36 -18.49
C LYS A 36 -6.18 -7.13 -19.71
N ALA A 37 -6.76 -6.64 -20.80
CA ALA A 37 -6.05 -6.32 -22.04
C ALA A 37 -5.10 -5.11 -21.92
N LEU A 38 -5.21 -4.30 -20.86
CA LEU A 38 -4.34 -3.16 -20.64
C LEU A 38 -2.87 -3.57 -20.42
N PRO A 39 -1.90 -2.69 -20.73
CA PRO A 39 -0.53 -2.79 -20.22
C PRO A 39 -0.47 -3.01 -18.68
N VAL A 40 0.62 -3.60 -18.16
CA VAL A 40 0.69 -3.99 -16.73
C VAL A 40 0.55 -2.81 -15.78
N ASP A 41 1.23 -1.71 -16.07
CA ASP A 41 1.13 -0.45 -15.35
C ASP A 41 -0.30 0.10 -15.34
N GLN A 42 -0.97 0.11 -16.51
CA GLN A 42 -2.35 0.58 -16.63
C GLN A 42 -3.35 -0.36 -15.92
N PHE A 43 -3.12 -1.67 -15.98
CA PHE A 43 -3.89 -2.65 -15.22
C PHE A 43 -3.74 -2.41 -13.72
N GLN A 44 -2.51 -2.27 -13.21
CA GLN A 44 -2.28 -1.99 -11.78
C GLN A 44 -2.97 -0.69 -11.35
N ALA A 45 -2.88 0.37 -12.16
CA ALA A 45 -3.57 1.63 -11.90
C ALA A 45 -5.10 1.43 -11.81
N ALA A 46 -5.70 0.63 -12.70
CA ALA A 46 -7.13 0.32 -12.64
C ALA A 46 -7.52 -0.43 -11.35
N ILE A 47 -6.70 -1.40 -10.91
CA ILE A 47 -6.91 -2.12 -9.65
C ILE A 47 -6.87 -1.16 -8.45
N TYR A 48 -5.85 -0.30 -8.37
CA TYR A 48 -5.74 0.65 -7.25
C TYR A 48 -6.81 1.74 -7.30
N ASN A 49 -7.30 2.13 -8.48
CA ASN A 49 -8.45 3.03 -8.60
C ASN A 49 -9.76 2.39 -8.10
N ALA A 50 -9.93 1.08 -8.29
CA ALA A 50 -11.04 0.33 -7.71
C ALA A 50 -10.92 0.29 -6.18
N VAL A 51 -9.73 0.00 -5.64
CA VAL A 51 -9.46 0.03 -4.19
C VAL A 51 -9.73 1.41 -3.59
N LEU A 52 -9.29 2.47 -4.26
CA LEU A 52 -9.52 3.86 -3.85
C LEU A 52 -11.02 4.23 -3.76
N SER A 53 -11.88 3.48 -4.44
CA SER A 53 -13.33 3.70 -4.44
C SER A 53 -14.06 2.91 -3.34
N ILE A 54 -13.36 2.07 -2.57
CA ILE A 54 -13.90 1.39 -1.39
C ILE A 54 -13.96 2.40 -0.23
N PRO A 55 -15.11 2.54 0.46
CA PRO A 55 -15.29 3.52 1.55
C PRO A 55 -14.67 3.03 2.87
N ILE A 56 -13.34 2.91 2.91
CA ILE A 56 -12.58 2.55 4.13
C ILE A 56 -12.47 3.77 5.04
N LYS A 57 -12.95 3.66 6.28
CA LYS A 57 -13.09 4.79 7.21
C LYS A 57 -11.88 4.94 8.12
N SER A 58 -11.37 3.84 8.66
CA SER A 58 -10.28 3.87 9.63
C SER A 58 -8.96 4.33 9.00
N ALA A 59 -8.11 4.95 9.82
CA ALA A 59 -6.74 5.29 9.47
C ALA A 59 -5.86 4.03 9.51
N ILE A 60 -4.78 4.00 8.72
CA ILE A 60 -3.85 2.83 8.71
C ILE A 60 -3.21 2.63 10.09
N ALA A 61 -2.90 3.73 10.78
CA ALA A 61 -2.31 3.72 12.11
C ALA A 61 -3.30 3.38 13.24
N THR A 62 -4.58 3.10 12.94
CA THR A 62 -5.56 2.70 13.95
C THR A 62 -5.09 1.41 14.67
N PRO A 63 -5.02 1.39 16.01
CA PRO A 63 -4.66 0.17 16.76
C PRO A 63 -5.66 -0.95 16.50
N ALA A 64 -5.19 -2.20 16.41
CA ALA A 64 -6.03 -3.37 16.11
C ALA A 64 -7.27 -3.52 17.02
N ALA A 65 -7.15 -3.16 18.31
CA ALA A 65 -8.23 -3.22 19.28
C ALA A 65 -9.31 -2.13 19.10
N ASN A 66 -9.04 -1.11 18.28
CA ASN A 66 -9.89 0.06 18.12
C ASN A 66 -10.70 0.03 16.82
N PHE A 67 -10.62 -1.04 16.03
CA PHE A 67 -11.44 -1.19 14.83
C PHE A 67 -12.88 -1.56 15.20
N ALA A 68 -13.83 -1.00 14.46
CA ALA A 68 -15.26 -1.26 14.67
C ALA A 68 -15.68 -2.69 14.29
N SER A 69 -14.92 -3.35 13.40
CA SER A 69 -15.17 -4.72 12.97
C SER A 69 -13.90 -5.36 12.39
N SER A 70 -13.89 -6.70 12.29
CA SER A 70 -12.83 -7.44 11.61
C SER A 70 -12.72 -7.07 10.13
N ASP A 71 -13.84 -6.75 9.48
CA ASP A 71 -13.85 -6.33 8.06
C ASP A 71 -13.18 -4.96 7.89
N GLU A 72 -13.46 -3.99 8.77
CA GLU A 72 -12.80 -2.68 8.73
C GLU A 72 -11.30 -2.81 9.01
N TYR A 73 -10.92 -3.66 9.96
CA TYR A 73 -9.53 -4.02 10.24
C TYR A 73 -8.85 -4.61 8.99
N GLY A 74 -9.49 -5.58 8.33
CA GLY A 74 -8.97 -6.23 7.14
C GLY A 74 -8.83 -5.27 5.95
N MET A 75 -9.87 -4.52 5.61
CA MET A 75 -9.80 -3.55 4.52
C MET A 75 -8.72 -2.49 4.76
N THR A 76 -8.62 -2.00 6.00
CA THR A 76 -7.63 -0.97 6.35
C THR A 76 -6.20 -1.52 6.33
N SER A 77 -5.94 -2.63 7.03
CA SER A 77 -4.59 -3.17 7.19
C SER A 77 -4.02 -3.68 5.86
N TYR A 78 -4.85 -4.22 4.98
CA TYR A 78 -4.44 -4.80 3.71
C TYR A 78 -4.59 -3.80 2.55
N LEU A 79 -5.83 -3.40 2.22
CA LEU A 79 -6.13 -2.66 0.99
C LEU A 79 -5.69 -1.21 1.07
N LYS A 80 -6.07 -0.51 2.15
CA LYS A 80 -5.72 0.92 2.31
C LYS A 80 -4.21 1.11 2.45
N THR A 81 -3.53 0.19 3.14
CA THR A 81 -2.07 0.18 3.21
C THR A 81 -1.41 -0.10 1.86
N ALA A 82 -1.88 -1.09 1.10
CA ALA A 82 -1.33 -1.37 -0.23
C ALA A 82 -1.51 -0.17 -1.18
N LEU A 83 -2.65 0.51 -1.10
CA LEU A 83 -2.93 1.75 -1.83
C LEU A 83 -1.96 2.88 -1.40
N TRP A 84 -1.71 3.04 -0.10
CA TRP A 84 -0.72 3.99 0.42
C TRP A 84 0.66 3.72 -0.19
N ILE A 85 1.14 2.48 -0.22
CA ILE A 85 2.45 2.16 -0.85
C ILE A 85 2.42 2.44 -2.35
N TYR A 86 1.34 2.09 -3.04
CA TYR A 86 1.21 2.33 -4.47
C TYR A 86 1.18 3.83 -4.82
N MET A 87 0.62 4.68 -3.97
CA MET A 87 0.69 6.13 -4.12
C MET A 87 2.15 6.63 -4.02
N LEU A 88 2.98 5.98 -3.20
CA LEU A 88 4.41 6.31 -3.06
C LEU A 88 5.17 5.91 -4.32
N GLU A 89 4.90 4.71 -4.85
CA GLU A 89 5.41 4.24 -6.13
C GLU A 89 5.00 5.17 -7.28
N SER A 90 3.73 5.57 -7.33
CA SER A 90 3.22 6.47 -8.36
C SER A 90 3.91 7.83 -8.33
N ALA A 91 4.28 8.31 -7.13
CA ALA A 91 4.94 9.60 -6.96
C ALA A 91 6.46 9.56 -7.25
N LEU A 92 7.15 8.48 -6.88
CA LEU A 92 8.62 8.42 -6.90
C LEU A 92 9.20 7.51 -7.99
N GLY A 93 8.39 6.61 -8.54
CA GLY A 93 8.77 5.60 -9.52
C GLY A 93 9.10 4.25 -8.90
N LYS A 94 8.67 3.19 -9.60
CA LYS A 94 8.81 1.77 -9.23
C LYS A 94 10.24 1.37 -8.86
N ASP A 95 11.23 1.72 -9.68
CA ASP A 95 12.63 1.34 -9.42
C ASP A 95 13.18 1.93 -8.12
N LYS A 96 12.81 3.18 -7.79
CA LYS A 96 13.24 3.82 -6.56
C LYS A 96 12.60 3.17 -5.34
N ILE A 97 11.31 2.83 -5.43
CA ILE A 97 10.60 2.13 -4.37
C ILE A 97 11.15 0.71 -4.18
N ASP A 98 11.49 0.00 -5.24
CA ASP A 98 12.13 -1.31 -5.15
C ASP A 98 13.49 -1.24 -4.46
N LEU A 99 14.29 -0.21 -4.73
CA LEU A 99 15.56 0.02 -4.03
C LEU A 99 15.34 0.34 -2.55
N ALA A 100 14.35 1.18 -2.22
CA ALA A 100 14.02 1.54 -0.84
C ALA A 100 13.56 0.32 -0.03
N PHE A 101 12.71 -0.54 -0.61
CA PHE A 101 12.29 -1.78 0.02
C PHE A 101 13.47 -2.76 0.24
N LYS A 102 14.37 -2.88 -0.74
CA LYS A 102 15.58 -3.71 -0.58
C LYS A 102 16.48 -3.19 0.53
N ALA A 103 16.69 -1.88 0.62
CA ALA A 103 17.47 -1.26 1.70
C ALA A 103 16.81 -1.51 3.06
N TYR A 104 15.50 -1.26 3.16
CA TYR A 104 14.73 -1.52 4.37
C TYR A 104 14.80 -2.98 4.82
N PHE A 105 14.58 -3.93 3.91
CA PHE A 105 14.71 -5.35 4.23
C PHE A 105 16.10 -5.72 4.73
N ASN A 106 17.17 -5.21 4.09
CA ASN A 106 18.54 -5.51 4.52
C ASN A 106 18.85 -4.94 5.91
N ASP A 107 18.37 -3.76 6.23
CA ASP A 107 18.61 -3.08 7.52
C ASP A 107 17.78 -3.72 8.66
N TRP A 108 16.58 -4.22 8.34
CA TRP A 108 15.57 -4.62 9.33
C TRP A 108 15.21 -6.10 9.35
N LYS A 109 15.80 -6.94 8.49
CA LYS A 109 15.63 -8.40 8.57
C LYS A 109 15.96 -8.90 9.97
N HIS A 110 15.11 -9.80 10.49
CA HIS A 110 15.19 -10.37 11.84
C HIS A 110 14.99 -9.36 13.00
N LYS A 111 14.37 -8.20 12.74
CA LYS A 111 14.03 -7.19 13.76
C LYS A 111 12.53 -6.87 13.74
N HIS A 112 12.09 -6.02 14.67
CA HIS A 112 10.72 -5.52 14.77
C HIS A 112 10.67 -4.00 14.54
N PRO A 113 10.75 -3.54 13.27
CA PRO A 113 10.71 -2.12 12.95
C PRO A 113 9.37 -1.45 13.34
N THR A 114 9.46 -0.18 13.70
CA THR A 114 8.32 0.73 13.84
C THR A 114 8.05 1.45 12.51
N PRO A 115 6.92 2.18 12.35
CA PRO A 115 6.67 2.96 11.14
C PRO A 115 7.75 4.03 10.91
N GLN A 116 8.29 4.58 12.00
CA GLN A 116 9.34 5.58 11.94
C GLN A 116 10.65 5.00 11.42
N ASP A 117 10.96 3.75 11.76
CA ASP A 117 12.12 3.02 11.25
C ASP A 117 12.04 2.80 9.74
N MET A 118 10.87 2.39 9.25
CA MET A 118 10.58 2.27 7.81
C MET A 118 10.76 3.62 7.12
N LYS A 119 10.16 4.69 7.67
CA LYS A 119 10.30 6.05 7.13
C LYS A 119 11.76 6.46 7.00
N THR A 120 12.53 6.35 8.08
CA THR A 120 13.94 6.75 8.09
C THR A 120 14.77 5.94 7.09
N SER A 121 14.52 4.63 6.96
CA SER A 121 15.19 3.80 5.96
C SER A 121 14.84 4.22 4.53
N PHE A 122 13.56 4.49 4.27
CA PHE A 122 13.09 4.95 2.96
C PHE A 122 13.64 6.33 2.60
N GLU A 123 13.58 7.31 3.50
CA GLU A 123 14.13 8.65 3.28
C GLU A 123 15.65 8.60 3.01
N LYS A 124 16.38 7.77 3.76
CA LYS A 124 17.82 7.53 3.53
C LYS A 124 18.07 6.95 2.14
N SER A 125 17.25 6.01 1.69
CA SER A 125 17.41 5.38 0.37
C SER A 125 16.97 6.28 -0.79
N LEU A 126 15.96 7.10 -0.59
CA LEU A 126 15.31 7.88 -1.65
C LEU A 126 15.87 9.30 -1.75
N GLY A 127 16.51 9.80 -0.69
CA GLY A 127 17.05 11.17 -0.62
C GLY A 127 15.97 12.24 -0.61
N VAL A 128 14.75 11.90 -0.18
CA VAL A 128 13.58 12.81 -0.14
C VAL A 128 12.92 12.73 1.23
N ASN A 129 12.26 13.83 1.63
CA ASN A 129 11.43 13.86 2.83
C ASN A 129 10.06 13.23 2.54
N LEU A 130 9.62 12.32 3.42
CA LEU A 130 8.37 11.58 3.30
C LEU A 130 7.34 11.98 4.36
N ASP A 131 7.50 13.11 5.05
CA ASP A 131 6.61 13.57 6.13
C ASP A 131 5.15 13.54 5.70
N LYS A 132 4.81 14.27 4.63
CA LYS A 132 3.44 14.35 4.08
C LYS A 132 2.87 12.99 3.70
N PHE A 133 3.74 12.06 3.29
CA PHE A 133 3.32 10.73 2.89
C PHE A 133 3.00 9.86 4.10
N PHE A 134 3.83 9.92 5.14
CA PHE A 134 3.61 9.21 6.40
C PHE A 134 2.49 9.84 7.25
N GLU A 135 2.19 11.13 7.10
CA GLU A 135 1.00 11.76 7.68
C GLU A 135 -0.29 11.08 7.22
N LEU A 136 -0.34 10.54 6.00
CA LEU A 136 -1.51 9.79 5.49
C LEU A 136 -1.81 8.52 6.31
N LEU A 137 -0.85 7.99 7.06
CA LEU A 137 -1.10 6.85 7.94
C LEU A 137 -2.15 7.18 9.02
N ASN A 138 -2.26 8.45 9.40
CA ASN A 138 -3.24 8.95 10.37
C ASN A 138 -4.51 9.50 9.73
N LYS A 139 -4.63 9.48 8.40
CA LYS A 139 -5.79 10.03 7.68
C LYS A 139 -6.95 9.02 7.67
N GLU A 140 -8.04 9.41 8.32
CA GLU A 140 -9.34 8.75 8.21
C GLU A 140 -9.98 9.00 6.84
N GLY A 141 -10.88 8.10 6.43
CA GLY A 141 -11.61 8.19 5.16
C GLY A 141 -10.75 7.94 3.93
N SER A 142 -11.24 8.43 2.78
CA SER A 142 -10.59 8.21 1.47
C SER A 142 -9.31 9.03 1.31
N PHE A 143 -8.36 8.50 0.52
CA PHE A 143 -7.22 9.27 0.02
C PHE A 143 -7.55 10.10 -1.23
N LYS A 144 -8.78 10.01 -1.78
CA LYS A 144 -9.22 10.92 -2.83
C LYS A 144 -9.10 12.36 -2.32
N GLN A 145 -8.54 13.23 -3.14
CA GLN A 145 -8.61 14.67 -2.88
C GLN A 145 -10.02 15.11 -3.27
N ASP A 146 -10.70 15.81 -2.37
CA ASP A 146 -11.94 16.49 -2.69
C ASP A 146 -11.57 17.64 -3.65
N ASN A 147 -11.98 17.53 -4.92
CA ASN A 147 -11.83 18.59 -5.92
C ASN A 147 -12.90 19.66 -5.72
#